data_AF-A0A2J6IEA3-F1
#
_entry.id   AF-A0A2J6IEA3-F1
#
_cell.length_a   1.000
_cell.length_b   1.000
_cell.length_c   1.000
_cell.angle_alpha   90.00
_cell.angle_beta   90.00
_cell.angle_gamma   90.00
#
_symmetry.space_group_name_H-M   'P 1'
#
loop_
_entity.id
_entity.type
_entity.pdbx_description
1 polymer ?
#
loop_
_entity_poly.entity_id
_entity_poly.type
_entity_poly.pdbx_seq_one_letter_code
_entity_poly.pdbx_strand_id
1 'polypeptide(L)'
;MILIDKPYVSDYLLKTIKDYNLKIIETGTAKEFTNDNSLNWIKESDAIKILEDNPKQILYSNSENSINWVEKNLTNTVLPEKIKLFKDKILFRDLLKEDYPDFFYLGINYKDIRSMDPNQLTYP
;
A
#
# COMPACT_ATOMS: atom_id res chain seq x y z
N MET A 1 2.82 11.83 -6.71
CA MET A 1 2.88 10.87 -7.84
C MET A 1 1.79 9.85 -7.64
N ILE A 2 1.18 9.33 -8.70
CA ILE A 2 0.08 8.35 -8.62
C ILE A 2 0.54 7.02 -9.23
N LEU A 3 0.36 5.94 -8.48
CA LEU A 3 0.49 4.56 -8.93
C LEU A 3 -0.92 3.96 -8.99
N ILE A 4 -1.45 3.74 -10.19
CA ILE A 4 -2.77 3.13 -10.35
C ILE A 4 -2.66 1.62 -10.53
N ASP A 5 -3.64 0.88 -10.01
CA ASP A 5 -3.65 -0.57 -10.07
C ASP A 5 -5.06 -1.17 -10.02
N LYS A 6 -5.14 -2.47 -10.30
CA LYS A 6 -6.31 -3.35 -10.22
C LYS A 6 -6.97 -3.31 -8.84
N PRO A 7 -8.25 -3.65 -8.73
CA PRO A 7 -9.12 -4.13 -9.82
C PRO A 7 -9.82 -3.01 -10.60
N TYR A 8 -9.85 -1.79 -10.08
CA TYR A 8 -10.65 -0.71 -10.65
C TYR A 8 -9.98 0.65 -10.46
N VAL A 9 -9.91 1.41 -11.54
CA VAL A 9 -9.47 2.81 -11.57
C VAL A 9 -10.67 3.63 -12.02
N SER A 10 -11.10 4.59 -11.21
CA SER A 10 -12.29 5.38 -11.52
C SER A 10 -12.03 6.44 -12.58
N ASP A 11 -13.03 6.73 -13.41
CA ASP A 11 -12.97 7.83 -14.38
C ASP A 11 -12.71 9.17 -13.70
N TYR A 12 -13.26 9.34 -12.48
CA TYR A 12 -13.01 10.54 -11.67
C TYR A 12 -11.54 10.68 -11.29
N LEU A 13 -10.87 9.59 -10.91
CA LEU A 13 -9.43 9.60 -10.62
C LEU A 13 -8.63 9.92 -11.88
N LEU A 14 -8.93 9.27 -13.01
CA LEU A 14 -8.25 9.54 -14.29
C LEU A 14 -8.43 11.00 -14.73
N LYS A 15 -9.65 11.54 -14.62
CA LYS A 15 -9.94 12.95 -14.89
C LYS A 15 -9.14 13.86 -13.97
N THR A 16 -9.08 13.56 -12.67
CA THR A 16 -8.31 14.35 -11.70
C THR A 16 -6.82 14.33 -12.02
N ILE A 17 -6.25 13.18 -12.35
CA ILE A 17 -4.85 13.05 -12.78
C ILE A 17 -4.57 13.95 -13.98
N LYS A 18 -5.48 13.95 -14.95
CA LYS A 18 -5.37 14.77 -16.17
C LYS A 18 -5.47 16.27 -15.88
N ASP A 19 -6.54 16.69 -15.21
CA ASP A 19 -6.84 18.11 -14.95
C ASP A 19 -5.73 18.80 -14.15
N TYR A 20 -5.13 18.08 -13.20
CA TYR A 20 -4.04 18.59 -12.36
C TYR A 20 -2.64 18.22 -12.87
N ASN A 21 -2.55 17.59 -14.06
CA ASN A 21 -1.29 17.16 -14.67
C ASN A 21 -0.40 16.34 -13.73
N LEU A 22 -1.01 15.46 -12.93
CA LEU A 22 -0.31 14.66 -11.93
C LEU A 22 0.52 13.56 -12.60
N LYS A 23 1.76 13.39 -12.17
CA LYS A 23 2.64 12.30 -12.64
C LYS A 23 2.02 10.94 -12.33
N ILE A 24 1.84 10.12 -13.35
CA ILE A 24 1.34 8.76 -13.28
C ILE A 24 2.42 7.77 -13.73
N ILE A 25 2.67 6.74 -12.91
CA ILE A 25 3.68 5.73 -13.20
C ILE A 25 3.17 4.81 -14.31
N GLU A 26 3.96 4.67 -15.38
CA GLU A 26 3.69 3.82 -16.55
C GLU A 26 4.00 2.36 -16.23
N THR A 27 3.19 1.72 -15.38
CA THR A 27 3.25 0.27 -15.19
C THR A 27 2.45 -0.44 -16.28
N GLY A 28 2.76 -1.72 -16.54
CA GLY A 28 1.97 -2.54 -17.47
C GLY A 28 0.48 -2.58 -17.08
N THR A 29 0.19 -2.68 -15.78
CA THR A 29 -1.20 -2.66 -15.27
C THR A 29 -1.86 -1.30 -15.43
N ALA A 30 -1.15 -0.18 -15.24
CA ALA A 30 -1.71 1.14 -15.48
C ALA A 30 -2.17 1.33 -16.94
N LYS A 31 -1.41 0.79 -17.90
CA LYS A 31 -1.76 0.82 -19.33
C LYS A 31 -2.93 -0.07 -19.73
N GLU A 32 -3.26 -1.07 -18.92
CA GLU A 32 -4.49 -1.86 -19.10
C GLU A 32 -5.75 -1.01 -18.79
N PHE A 33 -5.66 -0.04 -17.86
CA PHE A 33 -6.80 0.81 -17.47
C PHE A 33 -6.98 2.05 -18.34
N THR A 34 -5.90 2.61 -18.87
CA THR A 34 -5.97 3.77 -19.74
C THR A 34 -4.77 3.86 -20.66
N ASN A 35 -5.04 4.21 -21.93
CA ASN A 35 -4.03 4.52 -22.94
C ASN A 35 -4.10 6.00 -23.38
N ASP A 36 -4.65 6.86 -22.52
CA ASP A 36 -4.67 8.30 -22.78
C ASP A 36 -3.24 8.86 -22.74
N ASN A 37 -2.67 9.11 -23.92
CA ASN A 37 -1.32 9.65 -24.09
C ASN A 37 -1.18 11.10 -23.62
N SER A 38 -2.29 11.80 -23.34
CA SER A 38 -2.24 13.16 -22.79
C SER A 38 -2.02 13.20 -21.28
N LEU A 39 -2.05 12.04 -20.59
CA LEU A 39 -1.65 11.95 -19.19
C LEU A 39 -0.14 12.14 -19.03
N ASN A 40 0.26 12.65 -17.87
CA ASN A 40 1.66 12.88 -17.51
C ASN A 40 2.36 11.58 -17.11
N TRP A 41 2.57 10.70 -18.09
CA TRP A 41 3.25 9.43 -17.91
C TRP A 41 4.72 9.60 -17.55
N ILE A 42 5.18 8.83 -16.58
CA ILE A 42 6.60 8.68 -16.25
C ILE A 42 6.98 7.20 -16.24
N LYS A 43 8.19 6.89 -16.70
CA LYS A 43 8.70 5.51 -16.69
C LYS A 43 8.88 5.03 -15.26
N GLU A 44 8.74 3.72 -15.05
CA GLU A 44 8.95 3.10 -13.74
C GLU A 44 10.35 3.41 -13.18
N SER A 45 11.40 3.33 -14.01
CA SER A 45 12.78 3.65 -13.61
C SER A 45 12.96 5.07 -13.10
N ASP A 46 12.31 6.04 -13.76
CA ASP A 46 12.40 7.45 -13.39
C ASP A 46 11.60 7.72 -12.11
N ALA A 47 10.44 7.06 -11.97
CA ALA A 47 9.62 7.12 -10.77
C ALA A 47 10.36 6.58 -9.54
N ILE A 48 11.01 5.42 -9.67
CA ILE A 48 11.80 4.79 -8.61
C ILE A 48 12.91 5.75 -8.16
N LYS A 49 13.71 6.24 -9.10
CA LYS A 49 14.80 7.18 -8.80
C LYS A 49 14.30 8.43 -8.07
N ILE A 50 13.21 9.04 -8.54
CA ILE A 50 12.62 10.22 -7.89
C ILE A 50 12.20 9.92 -6.44
N LEU A 51 11.61 8.75 -6.19
CA LEU A 51 11.11 8.37 -4.87
C LEU A 51 12.25 8.01 -3.90
N GLU A 52 13.34 7.42 -4.39
CA GLU A 52 14.55 7.17 -3.62
C GLU A 52 15.32 8.45 -3.30
N ASP A 53 15.52 9.31 -4.31
CA ASP A 53 16.27 10.56 -4.18
C ASP A 53 15.52 11.64 -3.38
N ASN A 54 14.18 11.55 -3.29
CA ASN A 54 13.36 12.52 -2.59
C ASN A 54 12.38 11.85 -1.60
N PRO A 55 12.82 11.62 -0.35
CA PRO A 55 11.97 11.04 0.70
C PRO A 55 10.69 11.83 1.03
N LYS A 56 10.59 13.11 0.63
CA LYS A 56 9.39 13.93 0.81
C LYS A 56 8.37 13.76 -0.32
N GLN A 57 8.74 13.12 -1.43
CA GLN A 57 7.83 12.88 -2.54
C GLN A 57 6.73 11.91 -2.11
N ILE A 58 5.48 12.38 -2.11
CA ILE A 58 4.33 11.54 -1.78
C ILE A 58 3.95 10.67 -2.99
N LEU A 59 3.75 9.39 -2.72
CA LEU A 59 3.17 8.40 -3.63
C LEU A 59 1.74 8.07 -3.16
N TYR A 60 0.77 8.23 -4.04
CA TYR A 60 -0.62 7.82 -3.82
C TYR A 60 -0.95 6.61 -4.69
N SER A 61 -1.88 5.78 -4.23
CA SER A 61 -2.47 4.71 -5.01
C SER A 61 -3.96 4.58 -4.72
N ASN A 62 -4.72 4.07 -5.69
CA ASN A 62 -6.14 3.73 -5.55
C ASN A 62 -6.38 2.32 -4.98
N SER A 63 -5.34 1.48 -4.87
CA SER A 63 -5.49 0.07 -4.55
C SER A 63 -4.32 -0.50 -3.76
N GLU A 64 -4.64 -1.38 -2.81
CA GLU A 64 -3.63 -2.17 -2.10
C GLU A 64 -2.85 -3.11 -3.01
N ASN A 65 -3.36 -3.46 -4.20
CA ASN A 65 -2.63 -4.31 -5.15
C ASN A 65 -1.28 -3.68 -5.57
N SER A 66 -1.16 -2.35 -5.49
CA SER A 66 0.07 -1.62 -5.72
C SER A 66 1.19 -1.91 -4.71
N ILE A 67 0.88 -2.50 -3.57
CA ILE A 67 1.87 -2.84 -2.53
C ILE A 67 2.97 -3.72 -3.10
N ASN A 68 2.62 -4.73 -3.92
CA ASN A 68 3.61 -5.61 -4.54
C ASN A 68 4.63 -4.84 -5.39
N TRP A 69 4.17 -3.80 -6.10
CA TRP A 69 5.05 -2.95 -6.88
C TRP A 69 5.98 -2.13 -5.98
N VAL A 70 5.46 -1.58 -4.88
CA VAL A 70 6.24 -0.80 -3.91
C VAL A 70 7.28 -1.67 -3.22
N GLU A 71 6.91 -2.85 -2.71
CA GLU A 71 7.82 -3.78 -2.03
C GLU A 71 8.94 -4.27 -2.96
N LYS A 72 8.64 -4.47 -4.24
CA LYS A 72 9.63 -4.90 -5.23
C LYS A 72 10.60 -3.78 -5.64
N ASN A 73 10.10 -2.56 -5.84
CA ASN A 73 10.84 -1.52 -6.54
C ASN A 73 11.38 -0.40 -5.62
N LEU A 74 10.82 -0.22 -4.43
CA LEU A 74 11.17 0.87 -3.51
C LEU A 74 11.81 0.36 -2.21
N THR A 75 12.60 -0.71 -2.30
CA THR A 75 13.26 -1.37 -1.16
C THR A 75 14.20 -0.45 -0.39
N ASN A 76 14.75 0.57 -1.06
CA ASN A 76 15.65 1.55 -0.44
C ASN A 76 14.92 2.75 0.18
N THR A 77 13.58 2.70 0.26
CA THR A 77 12.75 3.73 0.87
C THR A 77 12.12 3.21 2.18
N VAL A 78 11.52 4.11 2.96
CA VAL A 78 10.75 3.75 4.16
C VAL A 78 9.37 3.15 3.86
N LEU A 79 8.95 3.13 2.58
CA LEU A 79 7.58 2.73 2.22
C LEU A 79 7.29 1.26 2.49
N PRO A 80 8.15 0.28 2.13
CA PRO A 80 7.90 -1.13 2.44
C PRO A 80 7.75 -1.39 3.94
N GLU A 81 8.59 -0.76 4.79
CA GLU A 81 8.50 -0.91 6.25
C GLU A 81 7.19 -0.35 6.79
N LYS A 82 6.76 0.83 6.33
CA LYS A 82 5.47 1.41 6.70
C LYS A 82 4.32 0.51 6.26
N ILE A 83 4.35 0.03 5.02
CA ILE A 83 3.33 -0.90 4.52
C ILE A 83 3.26 -2.14 5.39
N LYS A 84 4.40 -2.75 5.73
CA LYS A 84 4.46 -3.92 6.62
C LYS A 84 3.82 -3.65 7.97
N LEU A 85 4.11 -2.50 8.59
CA LEU A 85 3.52 -2.11 9.88
C LEU A 85 1.99 -2.06 9.84
N PHE A 86 1.39 -1.57 8.75
CA PHE A 86 -0.06 -1.48 8.61
C PHE A 86 -0.72 -2.76 8.04
N LYS A 87 0.02 -3.59 7.30
CA LYS A 87 -0.50 -4.84 6.71
C LYS A 87 -0.43 -6.02 7.68
N ASP A 88 0.57 -6.06 8.54
CA ASP A 88 0.66 -7.05 9.59
C ASP A 88 -0.27 -6.64 10.74
N LYS A 89 -1.37 -7.38 10.89
CA LYS A 89 -2.37 -7.12 11.92
C LYS A 89 -1.81 -7.18 13.33
N ILE A 90 -0.79 -8.00 13.58
CA ILE A 90 -0.19 -8.12 14.91
C ILE A 90 0.71 -6.92 15.17
N LEU A 91 1.61 -6.57 14.24
CA LEU A 91 2.46 -5.38 14.39
C LEU A 91 1.62 -4.09 14.51
N PHE A 92 0.53 -3.98 13.75
CA PHE A 92 -0.38 -2.87 13.87
C PHE A 92 -1.07 -2.81 15.23
N ARG A 93 -1.41 -3.96 15.83
CA ARG A 93 -1.99 -4.03 17.17
C ARG A 93 -0.97 -3.71 18.25
N ASP A 94 0.26 -4.17 18.09
CA ASP A 94 1.38 -3.80 18.97
C ASP A 94 1.59 -2.28 18.99
N LEU A 95 1.52 -1.63 17.82
CA LEU A 95 1.61 -0.16 17.68
C LEU A 95 0.53 0.57 18.47
N LEU A 96 -0.69 0.03 18.51
CA LEU A 96 -1.85 0.65 19.15
C LEU A 96 -1.98 0.34 20.64
N LYS A 97 -1.08 -0.47 21.21
CA LYS A 97 -1.23 -1.00 22.56
C LYS A 97 -1.22 0.09 23.65
N GLU A 98 -0.47 1.18 23.44
CA GLU A 98 -0.45 2.31 24.37
C GLU A 98 -1.77 3.09 24.36
N ASP A 99 -2.38 3.26 23.18
CA ASP A 99 -3.64 3.99 23.01
C ASP A 99 -4.87 3.16 23.42
N TYR A 100 -4.76 1.82 23.31
CA TYR A 100 -5.86 0.89 23.59
C TYR A 100 -5.38 -0.29 24.47
N PRO A 101 -4.97 -0.04 25.72
CA PRO A 101 -4.34 -1.05 26.58
C PRO A 101 -5.26 -2.23 26.92
N ASP A 102 -6.58 -2.01 26.91
CA ASP A 102 -7.58 -3.02 27.24
C ASP A 102 -8.07 -3.80 26.00
N PHE A 103 -7.62 -3.45 24.79
CA PHE A 103 -8.02 -4.15 23.57
C PHE A 103 -7.22 -5.46 23.42
N PHE A 104 -7.85 -6.57 23.78
CA PHE A 104 -7.25 -7.90 23.65
C PHE A 104 -7.07 -8.32 22.18
N TYR A 105 -5.89 -8.85 21.85
CA TYR A 105 -5.62 -9.59 20.60
C TYR A 105 -4.58 -10.69 20.86
N LEU A 106 -4.60 -11.71 20.01
CA LEU A 106 -3.65 -12.81 20.05
C LEU A 106 -3.20 -13.18 18.64
N GLY A 107 -1.89 -13.19 18.42
CA GLY A 107 -1.28 -13.77 17.22
C GLY A 107 -1.06 -15.26 17.42
N ILE A 108 -1.64 -16.09 16.54
CA ILE A 108 -1.49 -17.54 16.59
C ILE A 108 -1.16 -18.08 15.19
N ASN A 109 -0.26 -19.06 15.12
CA ASN A 109 -0.01 -19.75 13.86
C ASN A 109 -1.22 -20.62 13.50
N TYR A 110 -1.53 -20.72 12.21
CA TYR A 110 -2.65 -21.51 11.72
C TYR A 110 -2.68 -22.96 12.24
N LYS A 111 -1.51 -23.61 12.29
CA LYS A 111 -1.35 -24.98 12.77
C LYS A 111 -1.72 -25.16 14.26
N ASP A 112 -1.59 -24.11 15.05
CA ASP A 112 -1.75 -24.16 16.51
C ASP A 112 -3.19 -23.79 16.94
N ILE A 113 -4.03 -23.32 16.00
CA ILE A 113 -5.42 -22.89 16.26
C ILE A 113 -6.24 -23.99 16.95
N ARG A 114 -6.11 -25.24 16.48
CA ARG A 114 -6.90 -26.37 17.02
C ARG A 114 -6.49 -26.80 18.44
N SER A 115 -5.26 -26.48 18.83
CA SER A 115 -4.71 -26.80 20.15
C SER A 115 -4.77 -25.62 21.12
N MET A 116 -5.32 -24.49 20.70
CA MET A 116 -5.43 -23.30 21.53
C MET A 116 -6.41 -23.54 22.67
N ASP A 117 -6.03 -23.14 23.89
CA ASP A 117 -6.91 -23.17 25.05
C ASP A 117 -7.97 -22.05 24.93
N PRO A 118 -9.28 -22.39 24.83
CA PRO A 118 -10.34 -21.38 24.71
C PRO A 118 -10.40 -20.42 25.91
N ASN A 119 -9.88 -20.83 27.08
CA ASN A 119 -9.87 -19.98 28.27
C ASN A 119 -8.90 -18.79 28.15
N GLN A 120 -8.02 -18.79 27.15
CA GLN A 120 -7.15 -17.66 26.84
C GLN A 120 -7.87 -16.53 26.07
N LEU A 121 -9.08 -16.78 25.56
CA LEU A 121 -9.86 -15.79 24.84
C LEU A 121 -10.73 -14.96 25.80
N THR A 122 -10.75 -13.66 25.58
CA THR A 122 -11.71 -12.76 26.24
C THR A 122 -12.98 -12.68 25.38
N TYR A 123 -14.12 -13.11 25.92
CA TYR A 123 -15.42 -13.02 25.26
C TYR A 123 -16.19 -11.78 25.76
N PRO A 124 -16.96 -11.09 24.91
CA PRO A 124 -17.88 -10.02 25.33
C PRO A 124 -18.97 -10.49 26.29
#